data_AF-A0A814WEE1-F1
#
_entry.id   AF-A0A814WEE1-F1
#
_cell.length_a   1.000
_cell.length_b   1.000
_cell.length_c   1.000
_cell.angle_alpha   90.00
_cell.angle_beta   90.00
_cell.angle_gamma   90.00
#
_symmetry.space_group_name_H-M   'P 1'
#
loop_
_entity.id
_entity.type
_entity.pdbx_description
1 polymer ?
#
loop_
_entity_poly.entity_id
_entity_poly.type
_entity_poly.pdbx_seq_one_letter_code
_entity_poly.pdbx_strand_id
1 'polypeptide(L)'
;MIIYEGYNSFCGGTLIHKDYVLTATHCIDTNNASVITLIAGSHNVSATSETVSRQQRTAQAIDVHPQYDPTAYTNDIALLCVSISFIFNTYVQPACLPGGVPKPDDQVIITGWSSQYIGGPIQSTLKQAYTKVVGECDQWWQPLDNSKQIYVAD
;
A
#
# COMPACT_ATOMS: atom_id res chain seq x y z
N MET A 1 4.68 -0.63 -4.17
CA MET A 1 5.58 0.54 -3.96
C MET A 1 5.80 0.70 -2.46
N ILE A 2 6.84 1.44 -2.07
CA ILE A 2 7.19 1.65 -0.65
C ILE A 2 6.91 3.10 -0.26
N ILE A 3 6.44 3.28 0.96
CA ILE A 3 6.23 4.56 1.62
C ILE A 3 7.12 4.60 2.87
N TYR A 4 8.01 5.59 2.93
CA TYR A 4 8.85 5.88 4.07
C TYR A 4 8.43 7.20 4.71
N GLU A 5 8.22 7.17 6.02
CA GLU A 5 8.02 8.38 6.82
C GLU A 5 9.23 8.58 7.74
N GLY A 6 9.71 9.82 7.79
CA GLY A 6 11.01 10.27 8.33
C GLY A 6 11.68 9.47 9.47
N TYR A 7 10.94 8.81 10.37
CA TYR A 7 11.51 8.12 11.54
C TYR A 7 10.77 6.85 12.00
N ASN A 8 10.56 5.82 11.16
CA ASN A 8 10.30 4.39 11.52
C ASN A 8 8.99 3.75 11.04
N SER A 9 8.18 4.39 10.19
CA SER A 9 7.05 3.70 9.54
C SER A 9 7.44 3.23 8.13
N PHE A 10 7.25 1.92 7.89
CA PHE A 10 7.40 1.29 6.58
C PHE A 10 6.04 0.78 6.15
N CYS A 11 5.46 1.40 5.12
CA CYS A 11 4.17 0.99 4.56
C CYS A 11 4.25 0.68 3.07
N GLY A 12 3.27 -0.08 2.62
CA GLY A 12 3.03 -0.30 1.20
C GLY A 12 2.17 0.80 0.59
N GLY A 13 2.34 1.02 -0.71
CA GLY A 13 1.46 1.88 -1.51
C GLY A 13 1.37 1.39 -2.94
N THR A 14 0.33 1.84 -3.65
CA THR A 14 0.05 1.46 -5.03
C THR A 14 0.00 2.70 -5.92
N LEU A 15 0.85 2.74 -6.94
CA LEU A 15 0.79 3.78 -7.96
C LEU A 15 -0.45 3.56 -8.83
N ILE A 16 -1.35 4.53 -8.92
CA ILE A 16 -2.59 4.45 -9.73
C ILE A 16 -2.58 5.45 -10.89
N HIS A 17 -1.73 6.47 -10.80
CA HIS A 17 -1.47 7.47 -11.82
C HIS A 17 -0.03 7.97 -11.66
N LYS A 18 0.56 8.61 -12.67
CA LYS A 18 1.94 9.14 -12.59
C LYS A 18 2.16 10.12 -11.44
N ASP A 19 1.07 10.74 -10.96
CA ASP A 19 1.09 11.74 -9.89
C ASP A 19 0.43 11.26 -8.59
N TYR A 20 -0.28 10.12 -8.61
CA TYR A 20 -1.08 9.65 -7.48
C TYR A 20 -0.72 8.25 -7.02
N VAL A 21 -0.49 8.14 -5.71
CA VAL A 21 -0.27 6.88 -5.00
C VAL A 21 -1.42 6.67 -4.02
N LEU A 22 -2.04 5.50 -4.08
CA LEU A 22 -3.05 5.04 -3.15
C LEU A 22 -2.40 4.30 -1.98
N THR A 23 -2.83 4.60 -0.76
CA THR A 23 -2.37 3.97 0.47
C THR A 23 -3.49 3.95 1.52
N ALA A 24 -3.23 3.32 2.66
CA ALA A 24 -4.07 3.45 3.85
C ALA A 24 -3.76 4.76 4.58
N THR A 25 -4.77 5.34 5.24
CA THR A 25 -4.60 6.57 6.05
C THR A 25 -3.77 6.29 7.30
N HIS A 26 -3.97 5.14 7.95
CA HIS A 26 -3.20 4.81 9.16
C HIS A 26 -1.69 4.66 8.90
N CYS A 27 -1.30 4.47 7.64
CA CYS A 27 0.09 4.34 7.24
C CYS A 27 0.86 5.66 7.23
N ILE A 28 0.16 6.79 7.28
CA ILE A 28 0.77 8.10 7.02
C ILE A 28 0.54 9.12 8.14
N ASP A 29 1.57 9.92 8.42
CA ASP A 29 1.46 11.16 9.18
C ASP A 29 0.80 12.24 8.31
N THR A 30 -0.51 12.36 8.50
CA THR A 30 -1.36 13.31 7.78
C THR A 30 -1.01 14.78 8.01
N ASN A 31 -0.15 15.11 8.98
CA ASN A 31 0.21 16.50 9.29
C ASN A 31 1.28 17.07 8.35
N ASN A 32 2.11 16.24 7.71
CA ASN A 32 3.23 16.73 6.91
C ASN A 32 3.56 15.84 5.71
N ALA A 33 3.07 16.21 4.54
CA ALA A 33 3.39 15.53 3.28
C ALA A 33 4.90 15.47 2.97
N SER A 34 5.67 16.48 3.39
CA SER A 34 7.06 16.63 2.95
C SER A 34 7.99 15.59 3.60
N VAL A 35 7.58 14.94 4.69
CA VAL A 35 8.35 13.84 5.31
C VAL A 35 8.06 12.48 4.67
N ILE A 36 7.09 12.42 3.76
CA ILE A 36 6.67 11.19 3.08
C ILE A 36 7.50 11.01 1.81
N THR A 37 8.30 9.95 1.81
CA THR A 37 9.10 9.52 0.65
C THR A 37 8.46 8.30 0.00
N LEU A 38 8.24 8.38 -1.30
CA LEU A 38 7.58 7.37 -2.12
C LEU A 38 8.60 6.73 -3.06
N ILE A 39 8.68 5.40 -3.08
CA ILE A 39 9.63 4.65 -3.91
C ILE A 39 8.91 3.65 -4.82
N ALA A 40 9.08 3.84 -6.13
CA ALA A 40 8.62 2.93 -7.18
C ALA A 40 9.78 2.16 -7.80
N GLY A 41 9.49 1.00 -8.40
CA GLY A 41 10.44 0.23 -9.23
C GLY A 41 11.60 -0.43 -8.48
N SER A 42 11.53 -0.49 -7.14
CA SER A 42 12.49 -1.26 -6.34
C SER A 42 12.07 -2.72 -6.25
N HIS A 43 13.02 -3.65 -6.34
CA HIS A 43 12.81 -5.06 -6.05
C HIS A 43 13.45 -5.44 -4.71
N ASN A 44 14.65 -4.94 -4.44
CA ASN A 44 15.36 -5.07 -3.17
C ASN A 44 15.49 -3.71 -2.46
N VAL A 45 14.77 -3.52 -1.35
CA VAL A 45 14.69 -2.23 -0.64
C VAL A 45 15.96 -1.85 0.09
N SER A 46 16.81 -2.84 0.40
CA SER A 46 18.14 -2.62 1.00
C SER A 46 19.21 -2.31 -0.03
N ALA A 47 18.93 -2.53 -1.33
CA ALA A 47 19.90 -2.31 -2.38
C ALA A 47 19.90 -0.83 -2.82
N THR A 48 21.07 -0.21 -2.78
CA THR A 48 21.32 1.11 -3.37
C THR A 48 21.70 1.02 -4.85
N SER A 49 21.91 -0.19 -5.37
CA SER A 49 22.36 -0.46 -6.75
C SER A 49 21.24 -0.46 -7.80
N GLU A 50 19.97 -0.40 -7.41
CA GLU A 50 18.80 -0.41 -8.31
C GLU A 50 18.56 0.95 -9.02
N THR A 51 19.62 1.64 -9.42
CA THR A 51 19.56 3.04 -9.90
C THR A 51 18.77 3.24 -11.19
N VAL A 52 18.62 2.19 -12.00
CA VAL A 52 17.89 2.24 -13.29
C VAL A 52 16.38 2.09 -13.09
N SER A 53 15.95 1.22 -12.17
CA SER A 53 14.54 0.91 -11.97
C SER A 53 13.90 1.80 -10.89
N ARG A 54 14.66 2.15 -9.85
CA ARG A 54 14.17 2.85 -8.67
C ARG A 54 13.92 4.32 -8.93
N GLN A 55 12.71 4.77 -8.62
CA GLN A 55 12.35 6.18 -8.63
C GLN A 55 11.88 6.61 -7.25
N GLN A 56 12.48 7.69 -6.74
CA GLN A 56 12.11 8.29 -5.47
C GLN A 56 11.40 9.62 -5.70
N ARG A 57 10.31 9.85 -4.97
CA ARG A 57 9.54 11.09 -4.96
C ARG A 57 9.20 11.49 -3.52
N THR A 58 8.84 12.75 -3.35
CA THR A 58 8.31 13.28 -2.09
C THR A 58 6.86 13.64 -2.31
N ALA A 59 6.00 13.37 -1.33
CA ALA A 59 4.61 13.82 -1.40
C ALA A 59 4.54 15.35 -1.26
N GLN A 60 3.67 15.95 -2.05
CA GLN A 60 3.34 17.37 -2.02
C GLN A 60 2.02 17.62 -1.28
N ALA A 61 1.07 16.69 -1.42
CA ALA A 61 -0.23 16.78 -0.77
C ALA A 61 -0.72 15.39 -0.34
N ILE A 62 -1.55 15.40 0.69
CA ILE A 62 -2.24 14.24 1.24
C ILE A 62 -3.74 14.53 1.13
N ASP A 63 -4.49 13.63 0.52
CA ASP A 63 -5.94 13.66 0.47
C ASP A 63 -6.48 12.43 1.21
N VAL A 64 -6.98 12.65 2.41
CA VAL A 64 -7.52 11.61 3.29
C VAL A 64 -9.01 11.49 3.04
N HIS A 65 -9.53 10.25 3.02
CA HIS A 65 -10.96 10.06 2.91
C HIS A 65 -11.71 10.83 4.02
N PRO A 66 -12.69 11.69 3.69
CA PRO A 66 -13.31 12.62 4.65
C PRO A 66 -14.09 11.93 5.78
N GLN A 67 -14.39 10.65 5.60
CA GLN A 67 -15.07 9.81 6.59
C GLN A 67 -14.15 8.79 7.26
N TYR A 68 -12.82 8.94 7.17
CA TYR A 68 -11.89 8.05 7.86
C TYR A 68 -12.17 8.06 9.37
N ASP A 69 -12.35 6.87 9.94
CA ASP A 69 -12.51 6.67 11.37
C ASP A 69 -11.32 5.85 11.91
N PRO A 70 -10.42 6.46 12.70
CA PRO A 70 -9.24 5.77 13.25
C PRO A 70 -9.58 4.76 14.36
N THR A 71 -10.79 4.81 14.92
CA THR A 71 -11.24 3.86 15.95
C THR A 71 -11.71 2.57 15.31
N ALA A 72 -12.52 2.68 14.26
CA ALA A 72 -13.09 1.55 13.54
C ALA A 72 -12.27 1.12 12.30
N TYR A 73 -11.21 1.85 11.96
CA TYR A 73 -10.44 1.68 10.72
C TYR A 73 -11.33 1.62 9.46
N THR A 74 -12.41 2.40 9.44
CA THR A 74 -13.31 2.48 8.28
C THR A 74 -12.91 3.63 7.37
N ASN A 75 -13.09 3.42 6.06
CA ASN A 75 -12.61 4.34 5.03
C ASN A 75 -11.11 4.68 5.17
N ASP A 76 -10.31 3.69 5.54
CA ASP A 76 -8.88 3.77 5.73
C ASP A 76 -8.14 3.81 4.38
N ILE A 77 -8.27 4.94 3.71
CA ILE A 77 -7.78 5.16 2.35
C ILE A 77 -7.36 6.61 2.18
N ALA A 78 -6.18 6.82 1.60
CA ALA A 78 -5.62 8.13 1.32
C ALA A 78 -4.92 8.13 -0.06
N LEU A 79 -4.94 9.31 -0.69
CA LEU A 79 -4.17 9.61 -1.90
C LEU A 79 -3.00 10.51 -1.55
N LEU A 80 -1.82 10.12 -2.01
CA LEU A 80 -0.62 10.93 -1.97
C LEU A 80 -0.36 11.50 -3.36
N CYS A 81 -0.32 12.83 -3.46
CA CYS A 81 0.06 13.53 -4.68
C CYS A 81 1.55 13.86 -4.63
N VAL A 82 2.32 13.50 -5.66
CA VAL A 82 3.77 13.79 -5.71
C VAL A 82 4.08 15.13 -6.39
N SER A 83 5.13 15.80 -5.92
CA SER A 83 5.59 17.07 -6.52
C SER A 83 6.19 16.91 -7.93
N ILE A 84 6.73 15.72 -8.22
CA ILE A 84 7.32 15.37 -9.51
C ILE A 84 6.74 14.03 -9.95
N SER A 85 6.15 13.99 -11.15
CA SER A 85 5.56 12.77 -11.70
C SER A 85 6.55 11.59 -11.72
N PHE A 86 6.05 10.39 -11.48
CA PHE A 86 6.74 9.15 -11.84
C PHE A 86 6.86 9.02 -13.36
N ILE A 87 7.97 8.48 -13.83
CA ILE A 87 8.21 8.21 -15.24
C ILE A 87 7.87 6.75 -15.49
N PHE A 88 6.85 6.49 -16.30
CA PHE A 88 6.47 5.12 -16.61
C PHE A 88 7.51 4.43 -17.50
N ASN A 89 7.85 3.19 -17.15
CA ASN A 89 8.79 2.34 -17.86
C ASN A 89 8.51 0.86 -17.53
N THR A 90 9.40 -0.06 -17.91
CA THR A 90 9.22 -1.50 -17.64
C THR A 90 9.12 -1.86 -16.14
N TYR A 91 9.64 -1.02 -15.24
CA TYR A 91 9.68 -1.27 -13.79
C TYR A 91 8.64 -0.45 -13.00
N VAL A 92 8.16 0.65 -13.58
CA VAL A 92 7.22 1.58 -12.95
C VAL A 92 6.01 1.73 -13.86
N GLN A 93 4.90 1.12 -13.43
CA GLN A 93 3.59 1.20 -14.10
C GLN A 93 2.50 1.37 -13.05
N PRO A 94 1.37 2.02 -13.40
CA PRO A 94 0.23 2.12 -12.51
C PRO A 94 -0.54 0.79 -12.47
N ALA A 95 -1.18 0.50 -11.33
CA ALA A 95 -2.21 -0.52 -11.24
C ALA A 95 -3.56 0.03 -11.72
N CYS A 96 -4.40 -0.85 -12.24
CA CYS A 96 -5.79 -0.50 -12.57
C CYS A 96 -6.63 -0.42 -11.29
N LEU A 97 -7.57 0.52 -11.24
CA LEU A 97 -8.62 0.50 -10.23
C LEU A 97 -9.68 -0.55 -10.58
N PRO A 98 -10.26 -1.23 -9.58
CA PRO A 98 -11.25 -2.26 -9.82
C PRO A 98 -12.58 -1.66 -10.31
N GLY A 99 -13.27 -2.38 -11.19
CA GLY A 99 -14.63 -2.04 -11.63
C GLY A 99 -15.75 -2.61 -10.74
N GLY A 100 -15.39 -3.35 -9.68
CA GLY A 100 -16.31 -4.01 -8.79
C GLY A 100 -15.61 -4.67 -7.60
N VAL A 101 -16.39 -5.24 -6.69
CA VAL A 101 -15.88 -5.90 -5.48
C VAL A 101 -15.62 -7.38 -5.78
N PRO A 102 -14.41 -7.90 -5.49
CA PRO A 102 -14.12 -9.34 -5.52
C PRO A 102 -15.10 -10.16 -4.66
N LYS A 103 -15.43 -11.36 -5.11
CA LYS A 103 -16.34 -12.27 -4.42
C LYS A 103 -15.56 -13.30 -3.59
N PRO A 104 -16.19 -13.92 -2.58
CA PRO A 104 -15.60 -15.07 -1.89
C PRO A 104 -15.09 -16.12 -2.88
N ASP A 105 -13.93 -16.70 -2.57
CA ASP A 105 -13.14 -17.63 -3.38
C ASP A 105 -12.48 -17.06 -4.65
N ASP A 106 -12.66 -15.77 -4.98
CA ASP A 106 -11.86 -15.12 -6.02
C ASP A 106 -10.37 -15.15 -5.61
N GLN A 107 -9.52 -15.59 -6.53
CA GLN A 107 -8.08 -15.63 -6.31
C GLN A 107 -7.48 -14.23 -6.40
N VAL A 108 -6.64 -13.89 -5.42
CA VAL A 108 -5.93 -12.62 -5.35
C VAL A 108 -4.45 -12.86 -5.07
N ILE A 109 -3.64 -11.87 -5.44
CA ILE A 109 -2.20 -11.89 -5.21
C ILE A 109 -1.89 -10.76 -4.23
N ILE A 110 -1.21 -11.11 -3.14
CA ILE A 110 -0.63 -10.13 -2.22
C ILE A 110 0.86 -10.01 -2.51
N THR A 111 1.38 -8.79 -2.51
CA THR A 111 2.81 -8.53 -2.79
C THR A 111 3.37 -7.55 -1.77
N GLY A 112 4.59 -7.78 -1.32
CA GLY A 112 5.25 -6.86 -0.39
C GLY A 112 6.60 -7.37 0.12
N TRP A 113 7.15 -6.60 1.05
CA TRP A 113 8.45 -6.84 1.69
C TRP A 113 8.31 -7.28 3.15
N SER A 114 7.10 -7.61 3.59
CA SER A 114 6.85 -8.03 4.98
C SER A 114 7.37 -9.45 5.25
N SER A 115 7.36 -9.83 6.52
CA SER A 115 7.62 -11.20 6.94
C SER A 115 6.65 -12.18 6.28
N GLN A 116 7.13 -13.39 5.98
CA GLN A 116 6.33 -14.47 5.42
C GLN A 116 5.48 -15.21 6.47
N TYR A 117 5.69 -14.91 7.77
CA TYR A 117 4.94 -15.48 8.88
C TYR A 117 4.97 -14.52 10.10
N ILE A 118 4.04 -14.70 11.04
CA ILE A 118 3.90 -13.84 12.21
C ILE A 118 5.20 -13.86 13.05
N GLY A 119 5.76 -12.68 13.32
CA GLY A 119 7.00 -12.51 14.12
C GLY A 119 8.30 -12.85 13.37
N GLY A 120 8.24 -13.19 12.08
CA GLY A 120 9.43 -13.41 11.26
C GLY A 120 10.12 -12.11 10.78
N PRO A 121 11.28 -12.23 10.12
CA PRO A 121 12.04 -11.08 9.65
C PRO A 121 11.42 -10.43 8.41
N ILE A 122 11.47 -9.10 8.35
CA ILE A 122 11.15 -8.30 7.16
C ILE A 122 12.06 -8.73 6.01
N GLN A 123 11.50 -8.88 4.82
CA GLN A 123 12.21 -9.33 3.63
C GLN A 123 12.77 -8.12 2.89
N SER A 124 14.07 -8.15 2.54
CA SER A 124 14.64 -7.08 1.71
C SER A 124 14.18 -7.16 0.26
N THR A 125 13.83 -8.35 -0.22
CA THR A 125 13.45 -8.61 -1.61
C THR A 125 11.95 -8.84 -1.72
N LEU A 126 11.32 -8.24 -2.74
CA LEU A 126 9.87 -8.30 -2.96
C LEU A 126 9.41 -9.75 -3.11
N LYS A 127 8.34 -10.09 -2.39
CA LYS A 127 7.68 -11.40 -2.45
C LYS A 127 6.23 -11.24 -2.93
N GLN A 128 5.67 -12.36 -3.38
CA GLN A 128 4.26 -12.49 -3.69
C GLN A 128 3.71 -13.79 -3.09
N ALA A 129 2.43 -13.79 -2.74
CA ALA A 129 1.68 -14.98 -2.36
C ALA A 129 0.32 -14.99 -3.05
N TYR A 130 -0.13 -16.18 -3.43
CA TYR A 130 -1.46 -16.41 -3.98
C TYR A 130 -2.38 -16.80 -2.84
N THR A 131 -3.53 -16.16 -2.77
CA THR A 131 -4.55 -16.42 -1.76
C THR A 131 -5.93 -16.15 -2.38
N LYS A 132 -6.98 -16.15 -1.55
CA LYS A 132 -8.35 -15.94 -1.97
C LYS A 132 -9.11 -15.02 -1.02
N VAL A 133 -10.14 -14.40 -1.56
CA VAL A 133 -11.12 -13.65 -0.77
C VAL A 133 -11.94 -14.62 0.06
N VAL A 134 -12.20 -14.28 1.32
CA VAL A 134 -13.06 -15.05 2.24
C VAL A 134 -14.30 -14.23 2.61
N GLY A 135 -15.42 -14.93 2.84
CA GLY A 135 -16.70 -14.27 3.11
C GLY A 135 -16.79 -13.64 4.50
N GLU A 136 -15.98 -14.10 5.45
CA GLU A 136 -16.02 -13.66 6.85
C GLU A 136 -14.60 -13.64 7.44
N CYS A 137 -14.34 -12.71 8.35
CA CYS A 137 -13.14 -12.68 9.18
C CYS A 137 -13.40 -13.47 10.47
N ASP A 138 -12.36 -14.08 11.04
CA ASP A 138 -12.44 -14.76 12.32
C ASP A 138 -13.07 -13.85 13.41
N GLN A 139 -13.86 -14.47 14.29
CA GLN A 139 -14.71 -13.79 15.28
C GLN A 139 -13.98 -12.84 16.24
N TRP A 140 -12.65 -12.89 16.29
CA TRP A 140 -11.80 -12.05 17.12
C TRP A 140 -11.75 -10.57 16.67
N TRP A 141 -12.13 -10.27 15.43
CA TRP A 141 -12.11 -8.93 14.84
C TRP A 141 -13.51 -8.30 14.65
N GLN A 142 -14.51 -8.74 15.41
CA GLN A 142 -15.88 -8.23 15.28
C GLN A 142 -16.16 -6.99 16.16
N PRO A 143 -16.94 -5.99 15.65
CA PRO A 143 -17.57 -5.93 14.34
C PRO A 143 -16.97 -4.80 13.48
N LEU A 144 -16.01 -5.13 12.62
CA LEU A 144 -15.66 -4.23 11.52
C LEU A 144 -16.79 -4.25 10.46
N ASP A 145 -17.04 -3.11 9.80
CA ASP A 145 -18.10 -2.96 8.80
C ASP A 145 -17.77 -3.73 7.51
N ASN A 146 -18.40 -4.90 7.34
CA ASN A 146 -18.25 -5.78 6.17
C ASN A 146 -18.65 -5.11 4.82
N SER A 147 -19.32 -3.95 4.82
CA SER A 147 -19.64 -3.24 3.57
C SER A 147 -18.46 -2.44 3.00
N LYS A 148 -17.41 -2.22 3.81
CA LYS A 148 -16.26 -1.37 3.48
C LYS A 148 -14.92 -2.10 3.51
N GLN A 149 -14.93 -3.40 3.80
CA GLN A 149 -13.74 -4.22 3.94
C GLN A 149 -13.90 -5.54 3.18
N ILE A 150 -12.78 -6.09 2.73
CA ILE A 150 -12.69 -7.40 2.11
C ILE A 150 -11.72 -8.23 2.93
N TYR A 151 -12.07 -9.48 3.20
CA TYR A 151 -11.23 -10.40 3.93
C TYR A 151 -10.48 -11.31 2.97
N VAL A 152 -9.21 -11.56 3.27
CA VAL A 152 -8.31 -12.38 2.46
C VAL A 152 -7.68 -13.42 3.38
N ALA A 153 -7.58 -14.67 2.91
CA ALA A 153 -6.97 -15.74 3.71
C ALA A 153 -5.45 -15.56 3.85
N ASP A 154 -4.91 -15.99 4.99
CA ASP A 154 -3.47 -16.09 5.24
C ASP A 154 -2.81 -17.26 4.48
#